data_AF-A0A951EJZ3-F1
#
_entry.id   AF-A0A951EJZ3-F1
#
_cell.length_a   1.000
_cell.length_b   1.000
_cell.length_c   1.000
_cell.angle_alpha   90.00
_cell.angle_beta   90.00
_cell.angle_gamma   90.00
#
_symmetry.space_group_name_H-M   'P 1'
#
loop_
_entity.id
_entity.type
_entity.pdbx_description
1 polymer ?
#
loop_
_entity_poly.entity_id
_entity_poly.type
_entity_poly.pdbx_seq_one_letter_code
_entity_poly.pdbx_strand_id
1 'polypeptide(L)'
;MTSVDIDPELVDLARERLAANGHTPTLAAVDGHTGYPPGAPYDRIIATCAVPAIPASWLDQAAPGAVILTDVHGPLGGTLVRLTVDDHGTATGRFVPHWAGFMTLRHDVEPSQPRWPVLELPATQSWTTIDPLTLNTHGLFGFIVQWQLPEVTHGRMTDDDGQPAVFLLARDGSRAEVATTPTARGYPVRQYGPQRLWDRVEHAASFWNEQGRPSYERFGLTATTHDQYVWYDQPDGPHRWSLPLDRPAE
;
A
#
# COMPACT_ATOMS: atom_id res chain seq x y z
N MET A 1 14.63 21.32 11.79
CA MET A 1 13.68 20.46 11.04
C MET A 1 13.90 20.70 9.56
N THR A 2 13.90 19.63 8.78
CA THR A 2 13.90 19.66 7.31
C THR A 2 12.53 19.20 6.84
N SER A 3 11.94 19.87 5.86
CA SER A 3 10.72 19.45 5.18
C SER A 3 10.92 19.53 3.67
N VAL A 4 10.40 18.54 2.96
CA VAL A 4 10.48 18.46 1.50
C VAL A 4 9.08 18.34 0.90
N ASP A 5 8.89 18.93 -0.28
CA ASP A 5 7.76 18.68 -1.16
C ASP A 5 8.29 18.68 -2.60
N ILE A 6 7.64 17.96 -3.51
CA ILE A 6 8.03 17.94 -4.92
C ILE A 6 7.63 19.24 -5.63
N ASP A 7 6.61 19.93 -5.11
CA ASP A 7 6.05 21.14 -5.70
C ASP A 7 6.79 22.41 -5.19
N PRO A 8 7.57 23.10 -6.04
CA PRO A 8 8.31 24.28 -5.62
C PRO A 8 7.41 25.43 -5.18
N GLU A 9 6.21 25.58 -5.74
CA GLU A 9 5.28 26.65 -5.35
C GLU A 9 4.74 26.41 -3.94
N LEU A 10 4.47 25.16 -3.56
CA LEU A 10 4.07 24.81 -2.20
C LEU A 10 5.21 25.03 -1.21
N VAL A 11 6.46 24.74 -1.59
CA VAL A 11 7.64 24.99 -0.77
C VAL A 11 7.84 26.49 -0.50
N ASP A 12 7.70 27.32 -1.53
CA ASP A 12 7.83 28.77 -1.39
C ASP A 12 6.72 29.35 -0.50
N LEU A 13 5.48 28.91 -0.71
CA LEU A 13 4.34 29.30 0.11
C LEU A 13 4.50 28.88 1.58
N ALA A 14 5.02 27.67 1.83
CA ALA A 14 5.32 27.19 3.17
C ALA A 14 6.40 28.06 3.84
N ARG A 15 7.45 28.44 3.09
CA ARG A 15 8.54 29.31 3.59
C ARG A 15 8.01 30.65 4.06
N GLU A 16 7.18 31.31 3.25
CA GLU A 16 6.58 32.59 3.60
C GLU A 16 5.72 32.50 4.87
N ARG A 17 4.83 31.50 4.93
CA ARG A 17 3.91 31.30 6.07
C ARG A 17 4.65 30.97 7.36
N LEU A 18 5.68 30.12 7.30
CA LEU A 18 6.48 29.76 8.46
C LEU A 18 7.30 30.96 8.96
N ALA A 19 7.92 31.72 8.05
CA ALA A 19 8.67 32.92 8.41
C ALA A 19 7.79 33.97 9.07
N ALA A 20 6.56 34.16 8.59
CA ALA A 20 5.57 35.06 9.20
C ALA A 20 5.18 34.66 10.64
N ASN A 21 5.37 33.38 11.01
CA ASN A 21 5.14 32.86 12.35
C ASN A 21 6.45 32.69 13.16
N GLY A 22 7.57 33.24 12.69
CA GLY A 22 8.86 33.19 13.38
C GLY A 22 9.60 31.85 13.27
N HIS A 23 9.24 31.02 12.29
CA HIS A 23 9.87 29.73 12.04
C HIS A 23 10.68 29.73 10.74
N THR A 24 11.92 29.24 10.79
CA THR A 24 12.82 29.18 9.63
C THR A 24 13.45 27.78 9.49
N PRO A 25 12.66 26.72 9.24
CA PRO A 25 13.21 25.38 9.00
C PRO A 25 13.90 25.31 7.63
N THR A 26 14.64 24.23 7.39
CA THR A 26 15.14 23.89 6.06
C THR A 26 13.97 23.39 5.21
N LEU A 27 13.73 24.01 4.06
CA LEU A 27 12.69 23.64 3.11
C LEU A 27 13.30 23.43 1.73
N ALA A 28 13.02 22.30 1.09
CA ALA A 28 13.55 21.96 -0.23
C ALA A 28 12.47 21.42 -1.17
N ALA A 29 12.53 21.84 -2.44
CA ALA A 29 11.70 21.32 -3.51
C ALA A 29 12.40 20.11 -4.15
N VAL A 30 12.07 18.90 -3.71
CA VAL A 30 12.70 17.63 -4.15
C VAL A 30 11.69 16.49 -4.06
N ASP A 31 11.92 15.42 -4.82
CA ASP A 31 11.17 14.18 -4.66
C ASP A 31 11.44 13.55 -3.28
N GLY A 32 10.40 13.50 -2.44
CA GLY A 32 10.45 12.93 -1.09
C GLY A 32 10.84 11.45 -1.06
N HIS A 33 10.70 10.73 -2.17
CA HIS A 33 11.18 9.35 -2.33
C HIS A 33 12.68 9.25 -2.14
N THR A 34 13.43 10.25 -2.60
CA THR A 34 14.90 10.31 -2.48
C THR A 34 15.38 10.92 -1.16
N GLY A 35 14.44 11.43 -0.35
CA GLY A 35 14.74 12.12 0.91
C GLY A 35 15.49 13.44 0.70
N TYR A 36 16.30 13.81 1.68
CA TYR A 36 17.16 14.99 1.61
C TYR A 36 18.53 14.69 2.27
N PRO A 37 19.48 14.11 1.51
CA PRO A 37 20.78 13.71 2.04
C PRO A 37 21.58 14.80 2.79
N PRO A 38 21.56 16.09 2.39
CA PRO A 38 22.35 17.12 3.08
C PRO A 38 21.96 17.35 4.54
N GLY A 39 20.75 16.96 4.95
CA GLY A 39 20.28 17.06 6.34
C GLY A 39 20.39 15.76 7.15
N ALA A 40 20.84 14.67 6.52
CA ALA A 40 20.99 13.38 7.17
C ALA A 40 22.20 13.36 8.14
N PRO A 41 22.22 12.46 9.15
CA PRO A 41 21.18 11.48 9.46
C PRO A 41 20.01 12.07 10.26
N TYR A 42 18.83 11.46 10.12
CA TYR A 42 17.60 11.89 10.80
C TYR A 42 17.24 10.97 11.97
N ASP A 43 16.92 11.56 13.12
CA ASP A 43 16.34 10.82 14.26
C ASP A 43 14.88 10.43 14.01
N ARG A 44 14.17 11.19 13.17
CA ARG A 44 12.74 11.01 12.90
C ARG A 44 12.47 11.33 11.42
N ILE A 45 11.80 10.40 10.74
CA ILE A 45 11.30 10.59 9.38
C ILE A 45 9.79 10.42 9.43
N ILE A 46 9.06 11.46 9.03
CA ILE A 46 7.60 11.47 8.99
C ILE A 46 7.19 11.78 7.56
N ALA A 47 6.47 10.86 6.94
CA ALA A 47 5.91 11.07 5.61
C ALA A 47 4.40 11.33 5.73
N THR A 48 3.97 12.48 5.22
CA THR A 48 2.55 12.87 5.09
C THR A 48 2.01 12.52 3.70
N CYS A 49 2.49 11.40 3.17
CA CYS A 49 2.15 10.78 1.91
C CYS A 49 2.36 9.27 2.10
N ALA A 50 1.84 8.50 1.17
CA ALA A 50 1.93 7.06 1.25
C ALA A 50 2.89 6.46 0.22
N VAL A 51 3.49 5.35 0.61
CA VAL A 51 4.46 4.61 -0.20
C VAL A 51 4.07 3.13 -0.28
N PRO A 52 4.33 2.44 -1.39
CA PRO A 52 4.05 1.00 -1.51
C PRO A 52 5.01 0.13 -0.68
N ALA A 53 6.18 0.67 -0.36
CA ALA A 53 7.23 0.10 0.47
C ALA A 53 8.10 1.25 1.03
N ILE A 54 8.92 0.99 2.05
CA ILE A 54 9.80 2.02 2.63
C ILE A 54 10.93 2.33 1.64
N PRO A 55 11.13 3.59 1.21
CA PRO A 55 12.24 3.91 0.32
C PRO A 55 13.60 3.61 0.94
N ALA A 56 14.51 3.01 0.17
CA ALA A 56 15.87 2.70 0.62
C ALA A 56 16.61 3.96 1.08
N SER A 57 16.37 5.08 0.41
CA SER A 57 16.94 6.39 0.77
C SER A 57 16.57 6.84 2.19
N TRP A 58 15.38 6.48 2.69
CA TRP A 58 14.94 6.83 4.05
C TRP A 58 15.70 6.00 5.09
N LEU A 59 16.00 4.74 4.77
CA LEU A 59 16.83 3.87 5.60
C LEU A 59 18.28 4.37 5.62
N ASP A 60 18.84 4.71 4.45
CA ASP A 60 20.21 5.24 4.32
C ASP A 60 20.41 6.57 5.03
N GLN A 61 19.35 7.38 5.16
CA GLN A 61 19.38 8.69 5.81
C GLN A 61 18.94 8.64 7.27
N ALA A 62 18.55 7.48 7.80
CA ALA A 62 18.12 7.33 9.19
C ALA A 62 19.32 7.14 10.13
N ALA A 63 19.30 7.81 11.29
CA ALA A 63 20.23 7.48 12.37
C ALA A 63 19.89 6.10 12.99
N PRO A 64 20.84 5.38 13.58
CA PRO A 64 20.51 4.27 14.47
C PRO A 64 19.56 4.71 15.59
N GLY A 65 18.49 3.94 15.82
CA GLY A 65 17.41 4.30 16.74
C GLY A 65 16.38 5.29 16.18
N ALA A 66 16.49 5.68 14.90
CA ALA A 66 15.52 6.58 14.28
C ALA A 66 14.13 5.96 14.21
N VAL A 67 13.10 6.80 14.21
CA VAL A 67 11.71 6.37 14.01
C VAL A 67 11.22 6.83 12.65
N ILE A 68 10.67 5.90 11.88
CA ILE A 68 9.97 6.17 10.62
C ILE A 68 8.47 6.03 10.89
N LEU A 69 7.69 7.06 10.57
CA LEU A 69 6.23 7.03 10.59
C LEU A 69 5.72 7.41 9.20
N THR A 70 5.08 6.46 8.53
CA THR A 70 4.58 6.64 7.16
C THR A 70 3.34 5.79 6.94
N ASP A 71 2.54 6.15 5.93
CA ASP A 71 1.49 5.29 5.40
C ASP A 71 2.11 4.31 4.42
N VAL A 72 2.06 3.01 4.73
CA VAL A 72 2.41 1.96 3.75
C VAL A 72 1.11 1.42 3.21
N HIS A 73 0.82 1.74 1.96
CA HIS A 73 -0.37 1.28 1.27
C HIS A 73 -0.09 0.92 -0.18
N GLY A 74 -0.88 0.00 -0.71
CA GLY A 74 -1.00 -0.22 -2.14
C GLY A 74 -2.44 -0.05 -2.61
N PRO A 75 -2.75 -0.50 -3.83
CA PRO A 75 -4.04 -0.23 -4.46
C PRO A 75 -5.26 -0.79 -3.72
N LEU A 76 -5.10 -1.79 -2.86
CA LEU A 76 -6.19 -2.46 -2.12
C LEU A 76 -6.35 -1.95 -0.69
N GLY A 77 -5.33 -1.29 -0.15
CA GLY A 77 -5.37 -0.73 1.19
C GLY A 77 -4.00 -0.57 1.83
N GLY A 78 -4.02 -0.05 3.04
CA GLY A 78 -2.84 0.21 3.84
C GLY A 78 -3.19 1.13 5.00
N THR A 79 -2.18 1.41 5.82
CA THR A 79 -2.30 2.42 6.88
C THR A 79 -0.92 2.79 7.44
N LEU A 80 -0.93 3.65 8.46
CA LEU A 80 0.27 4.09 9.15
C LEU A 80 1.02 2.95 9.83
N VAL A 81 2.34 2.92 9.60
CA VAL A 81 3.30 2.05 10.27
C VAL A 81 4.32 2.89 11.02
N ARG A 82 4.65 2.47 12.24
CA ARG A 82 5.72 3.06 13.05
C ARG A 82 6.87 2.07 13.17
N LEU A 83 8.00 2.39 12.55
CA LEU A 83 9.22 1.58 12.54
C LEU A 83 10.30 2.21 13.39
N THR A 84 11.19 1.39 13.93
CA THR A 84 12.45 1.83 14.54
C THR A 84 13.60 1.22 13.76
N VAL A 85 14.59 2.03 13.40
CA VAL A 85 15.80 1.61 12.69
C VAL A 85 16.83 1.15 13.72
N ASP A 86 17.39 -0.04 13.54
CA ASP A 86 18.45 -0.56 14.42
C ASP A 86 19.86 -0.12 13.95
N ASP A 87 20.89 -0.55 14.69
CA ASP A 87 22.30 -0.25 14.39
C ASP A 87 22.79 -0.89 13.07
N HIS A 88 21.99 -1.77 12.46
CA HIS A 88 22.27 -2.45 11.19
C HIS A 88 21.48 -1.85 10.02
N GLY A 89 20.73 -0.76 10.24
CA GLY A 89 19.92 -0.12 9.21
C GLY A 89 18.61 -0.87 8.90
N THR A 90 18.20 -1.83 9.73
CA THR A 90 16.92 -2.53 9.59
C THR A 90 15.83 -1.77 10.32
N ALA A 91 14.77 -1.39 9.60
CA ALA A 91 13.59 -0.78 10.18
C ALA A 91 12.56 -1.85 10.53
N THR A 92 12.18 -1.99 11.79
CA THR A 92 11.13 -2.93 12.22
C THR A 92 10.10 -2.25 13.12
N GLY A 93 8.83 -2.61 12.97
CA GLY A 93 7.76 -2.10 13.82
C GLY A 93 6.37 -2.59 13.45
N ARG A 94 5.35 -1.90 13.94
CA ARG A 94 3.94 -2.31 13.82
C ARG A 94 3.09 -1.24 13.15
N PHE A 95 2.02 -1.69 12.50
CA PHE A 95 0.95 -0.80 12.07
C PHE A 95 0.22 -0.23 13.30
N VAL A 96 -0.27 0.99 13.18
CA VAL A 96 -1.01 1.65 14.27
C VAL A 96 -2.46 1.16 14.29
N PRO A 97 -3.14 1.17 15.45
CA PRO A 97 -4.48 0.57 15.59
C PRO A 97 -5.60 1.33 14.86
N HIS A 98 -5.34 2.56 14.42
CA HIS A 98 -6.34 3.42 13.78
C HIS A 98 -6.02 3.57 12.30
N TRP A 99 -7.07 3.48 11.47
CA TRP A 99 -6.92 3.78 10.06
C TRP A 99 -6.64 5.28 9.86
N ALA A 100 -5.53 5.56 9.20
CA ALA A 100 -5.27 6.81 8.52
C ALA A 100 -4.69 6.49 7.14
N GLY A 101 -5.07 7.29 6.15
CA GLY A 101 -4.59 7.18 4.78
C GLY A 101 -4.16 8.54 4.25
N PHE A 102 -3.10 8.56 3.47
CA PHE A 102 -2.59 9.75 2.79
C PHE A 102 -2.69 9.61 1.28
N MET A 103 -2.40 10.70 0.56
CA MET A 103 -2.22 10.63 -0.89
C MET A 103 -0.94 9.87 -1.21
N THR A 104 -0.93 9.10 -2.31
CA THR A 104 0.28 8.44 -2.81
C THR A 104 1.38 9.47 -3.05
N LEU A 105 2.61 9.13 -2.65
CA LEU A 105 3.78 9.94 -2.92
C LEU A 105 3.91 10.16 -4.43
N ARG A 106 4.06 11.43 -4.82
CA ARG A 106 4.20 11.84 -6.21
C ARG A 106 5.67 11.76 -6.61
N HIS A 107 5.89 11.47 -7.88
CA HIS A 107 7.20 11.47 -8.53
C HIS A 107 7.20 12.48 -9.68
N ASP A 108 8.39 12.88 -10.14
CA ASP A 108 8.54 13.77 -11.30
C ASP A 108 7.99 13.14 -12.60
N VAL A 109 7.93 11.80 -12.65
CA VAL A 109 7.35 11.04 -13.76
C VAL A 109 6.20 10.19 -13.20
N GLU A 110 4.97 10.47 -13.64
CA GLU A 110 3.86 9.59 -13.32
C GLU A 110 4.07 8.20 -13.94
N PRO A 111 3.88 7.12 -13.18
CA PRO A 111 3.88 5.77 -13.74
C PRO A 111 2.84 5.68 -14.86
N SER A 112 3.22 5.03 -15.97
CA SER A 112 2.27 4.79 -17.07
C SER A 112 1.03 4.08 -16.54
N GLN A 113 -0.17 4.60 -16.83
CA GLN A 113 -1.40 3.89 -16.46
C GLN A 113 -1.40 2.51 -17.11
N PRO A 114 -1.66 1.43 -16.35
CA PRO A 114 -1.76 0.10 -16.93
C PRO A 114 -2.89 0.12 -17.96
N ARG A 115 -2.57 -0.22 -19.21
CA ARG A 115 -3.59 -0.42 -20.23
C ARG A 115 -4.42 -1.62 -19.84
N TRP A 116 -5.74 -1.46 -19.82
CA TRP A 116 -6.67 -2.56 -19.71
C TRP A 116 -6.40 -3.57 -20.82
N PRO A 117 -5.88 -4.77 -20.52
CA PRO A 117 -5.76 -5.78 -21.54
C PRO A 117 -7.17 -6.19 -21.95
N VAL A 118 -7.45 -6.19 -23.25
CA VAL A 118 -8.62 -6.87 -23.80
C VAL A 118 -8.33 -8.36 -23.67
N LEU A 119 -8.91 -8.99 -22.65
CA LEU A 119 -8.75 -10.42 -22.45
C LEU A 119 -9.80 -11.14 -23.28
N GLU A 120 -9.43 -11.64 -24.46
CA GLU A 120 -10.18 -12.70 -25.15
C GLU A 120 -9.87 -14.07 -24.53
N LEU A 121 -9.90 -14.15 -23.20
CA LEU A 121 -9.62 -15.39 -22.47
C LEU A 121 -10.93 -16.02 -21.98
N PRO A 122 -11.04 -17.36 -22.01
CA PRO A 122 -12.21 -18.02 -21.47
C PRO A 122 -12.32 -17.73 -19.96
N ALA A 123 -13.48 -17.21 -19.55
CA ALA A 123 -13.78 -16.99 -18.15
C ALA A 123 -14.03 -18.33 -17.44
N THR A 124 -13.51 -18.46 -16.22
CA THR A 124 -13.98 -19.47 -15.27
C THR A 124 -15.02 -18.83 -14.36
N GLN A 125 -16.17 -19.48 -14.24
CA GLN A 125 -17.28 -18.98 -13.44
C GLN A 125 -17.39 -19.73 -12.11
N SER A 126 -17.60 -18.99 -11.03
CA SER A 126 -17.85 -19.52 -9.70
C SER A 126 -18.79 -18.59 -8.91
N TRP A 127 -18.98 -18.88 -7.62
CA TRP A 127 -19.75 -18.04 -6.71
C TRP A 127 -18.99 -17.89 -5.40
N THR A 128 -19.08 -16.71 -4.80
CA THR A 128 -18.50 -16.41 -3.49
C THR A 128 -19.59 -15.98 -2.51
N THR A 129 -19.33 -16.16 -1.22
CA THR A 129 -20.17 -15.58 -0.14
C THR A 129 -19.61 -14.26 0.38
N ILE A 130 -18.43 -13.84 -0.10
CA ILE A 130 -17.81 -12.58 0.27
C ILE A 130 -18.47 -11.46 -0.53
N ASP A 131 -19.04 -10.47 0.17
CA ASP A 131 -19.53 -9.26 -0.47
C ASP A 131 -18.34 -8.50 -1.08
N PRO A 132 -18.27 -8.33 -2.41
CA PRO A 132 -17.12 -7.71 -3.06
C PRO A 132 -16.97 -6.22 -2.72
N LEU A 133 -18.04 -5.57 -2.24
CA LEU A 133 -17.95 -4.18 -1.80
C LEU A 133 -17.10 -4.02 -0.55
N THR A 134 -16.89 -5.10 0.23
CA THR A 134 -16.04 -5.07 1.42
C THR A 134 -14.59 -4.66 1.13
N LEU A 135 -14.08 -4.93 -0.08
CA LEU A 135 -12.76 -4.45 -0.52
C LEU A 135 -12.70 -2.91 -0.59
N ASN A 136 -13.82 -2.26 -0.89
CA ASN A 136 -13.91 -0.81 -1.07
C ASN A 136 -14.37 -0.08 0.20
N THR A 137 -15.11 -0.75 1.08
CA THR A 137 -15.78 -0.12 2.24
C THR A 137 -15.11 -0.42 3.58
N HIS A 138 -14.36 -1.51 3.70
CA HIS A 138 -13.69 -1.90 4.93
C HIS A 138 -12.18 -1.81 4.78
N GLY A 139 -11.60 -0.70 5.27
CA GLY A 139 -10.15 -0.46 5.20
C GLY A 139 -9.29 -1.57 5.80
N LEU A 140 -9.80 -2.36 6.75
CA LEU A 140 -9.06 -3.46 7.37
C LEU A 140 -9.07 -4.74 6.53
N PHE A 141 -10.18 -5.05 5.85
CA PHE A 141 -10.22 -6.22 4.98
C PHE A 141 -9.37 -5.98 3.72
N GLY A 142 -9.51 -4.81 3.09
CA GLY A 142 -8.65 -4.39 1.98
C GLY A 142 -7.16 -4.40 2.35
N PHE A 143 -6.82 -3.93 3.56
CA PHE A 143 -5.46 -4.03 4.12
C PHE A 143 -4.93 -5.47 4.19
N ILE A 144 -5.73 -6.44 4.61
CA ILE A 144 -5.28 -7.85 4.69
C ILE A 144 -5.07 -8.44 3.30
N VAL A 145 -5.97 -8.10 2.36
CA VAL A 145 -5.88 -8.54 0.97
C VAL A 145 -4.69 -7.91 0.27
N GLN A 146 -4.35 -6.65 0.57
CA GLN A 146 -3.20 -5.92 0.00
C GLN A 146 -1.90 -6.73 0.08
N TRP A 147 -1.61 -7.32 1.24
CA TRP A 147 -0.34 -8.04 1.43
C TRP A 147 -0.29 -9.36 0.66
N GLN A 148 -1.45 -9.93 0.33
CA GLN A 148 -1.51 -11.11 -0.52
C GLN A 148 -1.51 -10.75 -2.00
N LEU A 149 -1.88 -9.53 -2.37
CA LEU A 149 -2.06 -9.11 -3.76
C LEU A 149 -1.42 -7.72 -4.01
N PRO A 150 -0.11 -7.54 -3.76
CA PRO A 150 0.48 -6.20 -3.68
C PRO A 150 0.46 -5.41 -4.99
N GLU A 151 0.41 -6.11 -6.13
CA GLU A 151 0.42 -5.53 -7.47
C GLU A 151 -0.95 -5.58 -8.18
N VAL A 152 -2.02 -5.89 -7.43
CA VAL A 152 -3.37 -5.93 -7.99
C VAL A 152 -4.06 -4.61 -7.76
N THR A 153 -4.60 -4.02 -8.83
CA THR A 153 -5.51 -2.88 -8.72
C THR A 153 -6.94 -3.34 -8.69
N HIS A 154 -7.82 -2.50 -8.15
CA HIS A 154 -9.24 -2.78 -8.06
C HIS A 154 -10.08 -1.56 -8.38
N GLY A 155 -11.37 -1.79 -8.61
CA GLY A 155 -12.32 -0.71 -8.75
C GLY A 155 -13.71 -1.24 -9.08
N ARG A 156 -14.60 -0.30 -9.41
CA ARG A 156 -15.95 -0.61 -9.85
C ARG A 156 -15.99 -0.64 -11.37
N MET A 157 -16.79 -1.53 -11.91
CA MET A 157 -17.10 -1.62 -13.33
C MET A 157 -18.55 -2.00 -13.54
N THR A 158 -18.96 -1.98 -14.79
CA THR A 158 -20.18 -2.64 -15.26
C THR A 158 -19.74 -3.87 -16.05
N ASP A 159 -20.29 -5.03 -15.73
CA ASP A 159 -19.97 -6.27 -16.44
C ASP A 159 -20.67 -6.35 -17.81
N ASP A 160 -20.38 -7.43 -18.57
CA ASP A 160 -20.94 -7.66 -19.90
C ASP A 160 -22.48 -7.78 -19.91
N ASP A 161 -23.10 -8.10 -18.76
CA ASP A 161 -24.56 -8.19 -18.60
C ASP A 161 -25.19 -6.85 -18.14
N GLY A 162 -24.39 -5.78 -18.10
CA GLY A 162 -24.83 -4.46 -17.67
C GLY A 162 -25.00 -4.32 -16.15
N GLN A 163 -24.49 -5.26 -15.36
CA GLN A 163 -24.62 -5.27 -13.90
C GLN A 163 -23.41 -4.64 -13.21
N PRO A 164 -23.60 -3.96 -12.07
CA PRO A 164 -22.50 -3.40 -11.29
C PRO A 164 -21.63 -4.52 -10.69
N ALA A 165 -20.33 -4.43 -10.91
CA ALA A 165 -19.33 -5.38 -10.43
C ALA A 165 -18.11 -4.68 -9.81
N VAL A 166 -17.37 -5.41 -8.99
CA VAL A 166 -16.00 -5.05 -8.58
C VAL A 166 -15.04 -5.86 -9.41
N PHE A 167 -13.95 -5.23 -9.85
CA PHE A 167 -12.88 -5.92 -10.55
C PHE A 167 -11.59 -5.94 -9.75
N LEU A 168 -10.78 -6.95 -10.03
CA LEU A 168 -9.36 -7.03 -9.71
C LEU A 168 -8.58 -7.19 -11.02
N LEU A 169 -7.44 -6.52 -11.15
CA LEU A 169 -6.57 -6.63 -12.32
C LEU A 169 -5.11 -6.66 -11.88
N ALA A 170 -4.39 -7.70 -12.30
CA ALA A 170 -2.96 -7.85 -12.11
C ALA A 170 -2.17 -7.41 -13.35
N ARG A 171 -0.87 -7.12 -13.18
CA ARG A 171 0.04 -6.70 -14.26
C ARG A 171 0.19 -7.75 -15.37
N ASP A 172 0.08 -9.03 -15.05
CA ASP A 172 0.12 -10.13 -16.03
C ASP A 172 -1.18 -10.30 -16.84
N GLY A 173 -2.15 -9.42 -16.62
CA GLY A 173 -3.46 -9.45 -17.25
C GLY A 173 -4.46 -10.40 -16.59
N SER A 174 -4.12 -11.06 -15.48
CA SER A 174 -5.13 -11.80 -14.71
C SER A 174 -6.21 -10.85 -14.19
N ARG A 175 -7.47 -11.28 -14.28
CA ARG A 175 -8.63 -10.45 -13.91
C ARG A 175 -9.65 -11.27 -13.14
N ALA A 176 -10.27 -10.66 -12.14
CA ALA A 176 -11.48 -11.17 -11.52
C ALA A 176 -12.57 -10.10 -11.59
N GLU A 177 -13.80 -10.53 -11.81
CA GLU A 177 -14.99 -9.69 -11.77
C GLU A 177 -16.01 -10.35 -10.86
N VAL A 178 -16.58 -9.56 -9.95
CA VAL A 178 -17.56 -10.07 -8.99
C VAL A 178 -18.76 -9.14 -9.01
N ALA A 179 -19.91 -9.69 -9.38
CA ALA A 179 -21.15 -8.94 -9.37
C ALA A 179 -21.47 -8.49 -7.94
N THR A 180 -21.98 -7.28 -7.78
CA THR A 180 -22.32 -6.71 -6.45
C THR A 180 -23.72 -7.08 -5.97
N THR A 181 -24.51 -7.76 -6.81
CA THR A 181 -25.83 -8.29 -6.45
C THR A 181 -25.74 -9.80 -6.27
N PRO A 182 -26.08 -10.35 -5.09
CA PRO A 182 -25.99 -11.79 -4.86
C PRO A 182 -27.15 -12.54 -5.50
N THR A 183 -26.89 -13.80 -5.86
CA THR A 183 -27.90 -14.80 -6.20
C THR A 183 -28.17 -15.71 -5.01
N ALA A 184 -29.08 -16.68 -5.13
CA ALA A 184 -29.28 -17.72 -4.12
C ALA A 184 -28.00 -18.55 -3.80
N ARG A 185 -26.99 -18.54 -4.69
CA ARG A 185 -25.70 -19.22 -4.51
C ARG A 185 -24.59 -18.32 -3.99
N GLY A 186 -24.86 -17.04 -3.74
CA GLY A 186 -23.87 -16.01 -3.46
C GLY A 186 -23.61 -15.10 -4.67
N TYR A 187 -22.55 -14.31 -4.60
CA TYR A 187 -22.13 -13.37 -5.64
C TYR A 187 -21.44 -14.12 -6.79
N PRO A 188 -21.93 -13.99 -8.04
CA PRO A 188 -21.25 -14.53 -9.21
C PRO A 188 -19.84 -13.96 -9.38
N VAL A 189 -18.89 -14.84 -9.68
CA VAL A 189 -17.48 -14.50 -9.91
C VAL A 189 -17.08 -14.99 -11.32
N ARG A 190 -16.40 -14.14 -12.08
CA ARG A 190 -15.74 -14.47 -13.35
C ARG A 190 -14.23 -14.23 -13.21
N GLN A 191 -13.40 -15.21 -13.54
CA GLN A 191 -11.94 -15.08 -13.47
C GLN A 191 -11.28 -15.45 -14.79
N TYR A 192 -10.26 -14.66 -15.15
CA TYR A 192 -9.55 -14.69 -16.44
C TYR A 192 -8.04 -14.69 -16.18
N GLY A 193 -7.29 -15.27 -17.12
CA GLY A 193 -5.84 -15.28 -17.05
C GLY A 193 -5.25 -16.38 -16.14
N PRO A 194 -3.91 -16.37 -15.97
CA PRO A 194 -3.20 -17.43 -15.28
C PRO A 194 -3.41 -17.43 -13.75
N GLN A 195 -3.77 -16.29 -13.15
CA GLN A 195 -4.02 -16.20 -11.70
C GLN A 195 -5.52 -16.21 -11.37
N ARG A 196 -5.87 -16.94 -10.32
CA ARG A 196 -7.20 -16.88 -9.69
C ARG A 196 -7.19 -15.82 -8.57
N LEU A 197 -7.34 -14.56 -8.97
CA LEU A 197 -7.24 -13.43 -8.04
C LEU A 197 -8.31 -13.46 -6.95
N TRP A 198 -9.54 -13.88 -7.27
CA TRP A 198 -10.61 -13.95 -6.27
C TRP A 198 -10.40 -15.09 -5.27
N ASP A 199 -9.85 -16.21 -5.70
CA ASP A 199 -9.50 -17.33 -4.80
C ASP A 199 -8.48 -16.85 -3.74
N ARG A 200 -7.58 -15.93 -4.10
CA ARG A 200 -6.65 -15.30 -3.17
C ARG A 200 -7.35 -14.34 -2.20
N VAL A 201 -8.40 -13.63 -2.63
CA VAL A 201 -9.26 -12.84 -1.72
C VAL A 201 -10.01 -13.77 -0.75
N GLU A 202 -10.52 -14.90 -1.21
CA GLU A 202 -11.19 -15.89 -0.36
C GLU A 202 -10.24 -16.53 0.66
N HIS A 203 -8.99 -16.78 0.25
CA HIS A 203 -7.93 -17.22 1.15
C HIS A 203 -7.63 -16.16 2.23
N ALA A 204 -7.53 -14.89 1.84
CA ALA A 204 -7.35 -13.78 2.78
C ALA A 204 -8.52 -13.65 3.77
N ALA A 205 -9.76 -13.84 3.31
CA ALA A 205 -10.93 -13.84 4.18
C ALA A 205 -10.96 -15.02 5.13
N SER A 206 -10.53 -16.21 4.67
CA SER A 206 -10.42 -17.40 5.52
C SER A 206 -9.42 -17.13 6.65
N PHE A 207 -8.22 -16.66 6.32
CA PHE A 207 -7.22 -16.22 7.29
C PHE A 207 -7.80 -15.18 8.28
N TRP A 208 -8.44 -14.12 7.77
CA TRP A 208 -8.99 -13.06 8.62
C TRP A 208 -10.03 -13.58 9.60
N ASN A 209 -10.92 -14.48 9.18
CA ASN A 209 -11.93 -15.07 10.05
C ASN A 209 -11.33 -16.07 11.05
N GLU A 210 -10.40 -16.92 10.62
CA GLU A 210 -9.70 -17.89 11.48
C GLU A 210 -8.92 -17.19 12.60
N GLN A 211 -8.33 -16.04 12.31
CA GLN A 211 -7.62 -15.22 13.29
C GLN A 211 -8.53 -14.36 14.18
N GLY A 212 -9.85 -14.52 14.10
CA GLY A 212 -10.81 -13.76 14.91
C GLY A 212 -10.96 -12.30 14.50
N ARG A 213 -10.73 -11.99 13.21
CA ARG A 213 -10.79 -10.65 12.61
C ARG A 213 -9.84 -9.64 13.28
N PRO A 214 -8.53 -9.90 13.26
CA PRO A 214 -7.52 -9.07 13.91
C PRO A 214 -7.52 -7.62 13.40
N SER A 215 -7.19 -6.70 14.30
CA SER A 215 -6.89 -5.28 14.04
C SER A 215 -5.50 -5.07 13.45
N TYR A 216 -5.21 -3.86 12.98
CA TYR A 216 -3.97 -3.50 12.29
C TYR A 216 -2.70 -3.77 13.11
N GLU A 217 -2.72 -3.53 14.42
CA GLU A 217 -1.54 -3.64 15.29
C GLU A 217 -1.00 -5.07 15.44
N ARG A 218 -1.80 -6.08 15.05
CA ARG A 218 -1.34 -7.46 14.95
C ARG A 218 -0.34 -7.65 13.81
N PHE A 219 -0.35 -6.75 12.83
CA PHE A 219 0.58 -6.74 11.71
C PHE A 219 1.77 -5.84 12.01
N GLY A 220 2.92 -6.22 11.48
CA GLY A 220 4.10 -5.39 11.46
C GLY A 220 4.84 -5.50 10.16
N LEU A 221 5.90 -4.72 10.07
CA LEU A 221 6.74 -4.59 8.88
C LEU A 221 8.19 -4.63 9.31
N THR A 222 8.99 -5.37 8.54
CA THR A 222 10.44 -5.30 8.57
C THR A 222 10.92 -4.85 7.20
N ALA A 223 11.79 -3.85 7.17
CA ALA A 223 12.33 -3.28 5.97
C ALA A 223 13.85 -3.10 6.07
N THR A 224 14.53 -3.51 5.01
CA THR A 224 15.94 -3.27 4.73
C THR A 224 16.05 -2.66 3.33
N THR A 225 17.24 -2.25 2.94
CA THR A 225 17.52 -1.78 1.57
C THR A 225 17.41 -2.88 0.51
N HIS A 226 17.29 -4.16 0.91
CA HIS A 226 17.30 -5.31 -0.01
C HIS A 226 16.08 -6.22 0.09
N ASP A 227 15.33 -6.15 1.18
CA ASP A 227 14.15 -6.96 1.44
C ASP A 227 13.18 -6.23 2.37
N GLN A 228 11.89 -6.36 2.11
CA GLN A 228 10.83 -5.81 2.93
C GLN A 228 9.64 -6.76 2.95
N TYR A 229 9.07 -6.96 4.12
CA TYR A 229 7.91 -7.84 4.28
C TYR A 229 7.01 -7.39 5.42
N VAL A 230 5.71 -7.59 5.22
CA VAL A 230 4.70 -7.53 6.27
C VAL A 230 4.61 -8.89 6.94
N TRP A 231 4.40 -8.90 8.25
CA TRP A 231 4.26 -10.11 9.05
C TRP A 231 3.06 -9.98 10.00
N TYR A 232 2.47 -11.12 10.36
CA TYR A 232 1.41 -11.20 11.36
C TYR A 232 1.97 -11.75 12.69
N ASP A 233 1.63 -11.09 13.79
CA ASP A 233 2.07 -11.31 15.17
C ASP A 233 3.56 -11.19 15.45
N GLN A 234 4.39 -11.97 14.77
CA GLN A 234 5.82 -12.03 15.00
C GLN A 234 6.57 -11.90 13.67
N PRO A 235 7.70 -11.19 13.64
CA PRO A 235 8.57 -11.16 12.47
C PRO A 235 8.82 -12.56 11.96
N ASP A 236 9.32 -13.50 12.77
CA ASP A 236 9.65 -14.89 12.39
C ASP A 236 8.46 -15.88 12.35
N GLY A 237 7.23 -15.34 12.27
CA GLY A 237 6.02 -16.14 12.18
C GLY A 237 5.81 -16.80 10.81
N PRO A 238 4.84 -17.74 10.71
CA PRO A 238 4.53 -18.44 9.46
C PRO A 238 3.81 -17.55 8.43
N HIS A 239 3.26 -16.40 8.86
CA HIS A 239 2.50 -15.49 8.02
C HIS A 239 3.35 -14.25 7.69
N ARG A 240 3.99 -14.32 6.53
CA ARG A 240 4.85 -13.27 5.96
C ARG A 240 4.45 -13.00 4.52
N TRP A 241 4.50 -11.74 4.12
CA TRP A 241 4.17 -11.29 2.78
C TRP A 241 5.21 -10.28 2.31
N SER A 242 5.97 -10.64 1.27
CA SER A 242 6.97 -9.75 0.69
C SER A 242 6.30 -8.55 0.02
N LEU A 243 6.89 -7.38 0.23
CA LEU A 243 6.55 -6.18 -0.51
C LEU A 243 7.40 -6.10 -1.79
N PRO A 244 6.91 -5.42 -2.83
CA PRO A 244 7.75 -5.11 -3.97
C PRO A 244 8.97 -4.32 -3.50
N LEU A 245 10.15 -4.71 -3.97
CA LEU A 245 11.32 -3.88 -3.77
C LEU A 245 11.11 -2.59 -4.53
N ASP A 246 11.30 -1.49 -3.81
CA ASP A 246 11.28 -0.14 -4.36
C ASP A 246 12.50 0.06 -5.26
N ARG A 247 12.40 -0.42 -6.50
CA ARG A 247 13.35 -0.12 -7.56
C ARG A 247 12.77 1.04 -8.35
N PRO A 248 13.55 2.10 -8.64
CA PRO A 248 13.12 3.09 -9.61
C PRO A 248 12.79 2.36 -10.92
N ALA A 249 11.69 2.76 -11.56
CA ALA A 249 11.40 2.30 -12.91
C ALA A 249 12.60 2.67 -13.80
N GLU A 250 13.24 1.65 -14.40
CA GLU A 250 14.23 1.85 -15.48
C GLU A 250 13.59 2.51 -16.70
#